data_AF-A0AAQ4E5D9-F1
#
_entry.id   AF-A0AAQ4E5D9-F1
#
_cell.length_a   1.000
_cell.length_b   1.000
_cell.length_c   1.000
_cell.angle_alpha   90.00
_cell.angle_beta   90.00
_cell.angle_gamma   90.00
#
_symmetry.space_group_name_H-M   'P 1'
#
loop_
_entity.id
_entity.type
_entity.pdbx_description
1 polymer ?
#
loop_
_entity_poly.entity_id
_entity_poly.type
_entity_poly.pdbx_seq_one_letter_code
_entity_poly.pdbx_strand_id
1 'polypeptide(L)'
;MMRPAALLAVLLLSCPLPSRTQDAGPTTTTTSSAPATTPTPQPSRDHKPADIKQNLIDWLLDSIDPHHETEFEGYDGWYNNPSHPELGSADGHLIRLFPAQYSDGSYRPNGQDRPNPFTVSEKTMRGNFGEDLSRTGKTAFLVFFGQQVVEEILDAQRSGCPPEYFNIPIPETHEYRNIGAAAMPFLRTRYDVRTGNSPNNPRRQINEITPWIDGGLTYGTSKTWADTLRAFAAASWPRRTAASSPWRTASDYPWPTRRRPGSTGYDPCRASSGWATRGAMRTPSC
;
A
#
# COMPACT_ATOMS: atom_id res chain seq x y z
N MET A 1 -23.51 17.58 33.81
CA MET A 1 -24.52 16.65 34.36
C MET A 1 -25.62 16.46 33.33
N MET A 2 -25.82 15.19 32.94
CA MET A 2 -27.00 14.50 32.38
C MET A 2 -27.68 14.99 31.07
N ARG A 3 -27.58 14.10 30.07
CA ARG A 3 -28.54 13.85 28.98
C ARG A 3 -29.86 13.25 29.52
N PRO A 4 -30.93 13.24 28.71
CA PRO A 4 -31.54 11.97 28.24
C PRO A 4 -31.82 12.02 26.71
N ALA A 5 -31.50 10.99 25.90
CA ALA A 5 -32.23 9.73 25.65
C ALA A 5 -33.65 9.97 25.07
N ALA A 6 -33.82 9.95 23.75
CA ALA A 6 -34.17 8.79 22.90
C ALA A 6 -35.66 8.44 22.91
N LEU A 7 -36.35 8.64 21.77
CA LEU A 7 -37.61 7.99 21.47
C LEU A 7 -37.55 7.37 20.06
N LEU A 8 -37.84 6.08 20.03
CA LEU A 8 -37.93 5.15 18.91
C LEU A 8 -39.21 5.43 18.08
N ALA A 9 -39.14 5.29 16.76
CA ALA A 9 -40.31 4.95 15.94
C ALA A 9 -39.90 3.95 14.85
N VAL A 10 -40.44 2.73 14.98
CA VAL A 10 -40.30 1.59 14.08
C VAL A 10 -41.47 1.63 13.09
N LEU A 11 -41.20 1.45 11.80
CA LEU A 11 -42.21 1.15 10.78
C LEU A 11 -41.67 0.04 9.88
N LEU A 12 -42.09 -1.20 10.18
CA LEU A 12 -41.92 -2.39 9.36
C LEU A 12 -43.13 -2.51 8.43
N LEU A 13 -42.89 -2.61 7.13
CA LEU A 13 -43.89 -3.06 6.15
C LEU A 13 -43.68 -4.54 5.85
N SER A 14 -44.74 -5.31 6.10
CA SER A 14 -44.88 -6.75 5.89
C SER A 14 -45.29 -7.06 4.44
N CYS A 15 -44.75 -8.13 3.85
CA CYS A 15 -45.30 -8.77 2.66
C CYS A 15 -45.38 -10.30 2.92
N PRO A 16 -46.52 -10.97 2.70
CA PRO A 16 -46.76 -12.34 3.18
C PRO A 16 -46.38 -13.41 2.14
N LEU A 17 -45.83 -14.54 2.61
CA LEU A 17 -45.77 -15.80 1.86
C LEU A 17 -47.07 -16.61 2.02
N PRO A 18 -47.52 -17.35 0.99
CA PRO A 18 -48.68 -18.23 1.11
C PRO A 18 -48.30 -19.62 1.65
N SER A 19 -49.20 -20.16 2.47
CA SER A 19 -49.19 -21.50 3.06
C SER A 19 -50.29 -22.39 2.42
N ARG A 20 -49.95 -23.64 2.08
CA ARG A 20 -50.87 -24.78 1.80
C ARG A 20 -50.01 -26.01 1.45
N THR A 21 -50.22 -27.25 1.87
CA THR A 21 -51.13 -27.95 2.79
C THR A 21 -50.48 -29.33 3.01
N GLN A 22 -50.61 -29.89 4.21
CA GLN A 22 -50.29 -31.30 4.46
C GLN A 22 -51.44 -32.17 3.93
N ASP A 23 -51.12 -33.20 3.15
CA ASP A 23 -52.01 -34.35 2.93
C ASP A 23 -51.31 -35.61 3.43
N ALA A 24 -52.00 -36.31 4.33
CA ALA A 24 -51.60 -37.56 4.94
C ALA A 24 -52.11 -38.75 4.12
N GLY A 25 -51.26 -39.78 3.93
CA GLY A 25 -51.61 -41.08 3.35
C GLY A 25 -50.67 -42.17 3.89
N PRO A 26 -51.08 -43.46 3.93
CA PRO A 26 -50.83 -44.31 5.10
C PRO A 26 -49.59 -45.22 5.03
N THR A 27 -49.19 -45.59 6.24
CA THR A 27 -48.24 -46.59 6.77
C THR A 27 -47.80 -47.73 5.85
N THR A 28 -46.48 -47.92 5.75
CA THR A 28 -45.87 -49.26 5.65
C THR A 28 -44.57 -49.30 6.45
N THR A 29 -44.54 -50.22 7.40
CA THR A 29 -43.44 -50.53 8.32
C THR A 29 -42.32 -51.21 7.56
N THR A 30 -41.10 -50.69 7.61
CA THR A 30 -39.90 -51.49 7.33
C THR A 30 -38.76 -51.02 8.20
N THR A 31 -38.43 -51.87 9.16
CA THR A 31 -37.31 -51.77 10.09
C THR A 31 -36.00 -51.87 9.30
N SER A 32 -35.19 -50.81 9.31
CA SER A 32 -33.80 -50.87 8.88
C SER A 32 -32.97 -50.03 9.85
N SER A 33 -32.17 -50.73 10.65
CA SER A 33 -31.28 -50.20 11.68
C SER A 33 -30.11 -49.47 11.02
N ALA A 34 -30.09 -48.14 11.12
CA ALA A 34 -28.93 -47.33 10.81
C ALA A 34 -27.86 -47.44 11.92
N PRO A 35 -26.56 -47.42 11.58
CA PRO A 35 -25.47 -47.56 12.54
C PRO A 35 -25.35 -46.33 13.47
N ALA A 36 -24.94 -46.61 14.70
CA ALA A 36 -24.88 -45.66 15.81
C ALA A 36 -24.09 -44.38 15.46
N THR A 37 -24.79 -43.25 15.45
CA THR A 37 -24.18 -41.92 15.54
C THR A 37 -23.48 -41.78 16.88
N THR A 38 -22.16 -41.59 16.83
CA THR A 38 -21.34 -41.11 17.94
C THR A 38 -21.97 -39.85 18.52
N PRO A 39 -22.21 -39.76 19.86
CA PRO A 39 -22.81 -38.57 20.44
C PRO A 39 -21.83 -37.40 20.33
N THR A 40 -22.26 -36.34 19.65
CA THR A 40 -21.63 -35.02 19.69
C THR A 40 -21.58 -34.56 21.15
N PRO A 41 -20.41 -34.22 21.72
CA PRO A 41 -20.37 -33.70 23.08
C PRO A 41 -21.11 -32.36 23.12
N GLN A 42 -22.21 -32.31 23.87
CA GLN A 42 -22.88 -31.05 24.21
C GLN A 42 -21.93 -30.21 25.07
N PRO A 43 -21.86 -28.88 24.88
CA PRO A 43 -21.03 -28.03 25.71
C PRO A 43 -21.56 -28.06 27.14
N SER A 44 -20.74 -28.53 28.08
CA SER A 44 -21.03 -28.45 29.51
C SER A 44 -21.15 -26.98 29.90
N ARG A 45 -22.20 -26.67 30.65
CA ARG A 45 -22.57 -25.33 31.15
C ARG A 45 -21.70 -24.85 32.32
N ASP A 46 -20.43 -25.23 32.35
CA ASP A 46 -19.46 -24.83 33.36
C ASP A 46 -18.24 -24.16 32.71
N HIS A 47 -18.47 -23.15 31.86
CA HIS A 47 -17.38 -22.27 31.43
C HIS A 47 -17.12 -21.24 32.54
N LYS A 48 -16.17 -21.55 33.42
CA LYS A 48 -15.44 -20.50 34.15
C LYS A 48 -14.93 -19.50 33.10
N PRO A 49 -15.06 -18.18 33.30
CA PRO A 49 -14.52 -17.21 32.35
C PRO A 49 -13.04 -17.51 32.19
N ALA A 50 -12.61 -17.79 30.95
CA ALA A 50 -11.22 -18.03 30.62
C ALA A 50 -10.40 -16.90 31.23
N ASP A 51 -9.43 -17.27 32.09
CA ASP A 51 -8.59 -16.31 32.78
C ASP A 51 -7.86 -15.51 31.71
N ILE A 52 -8.21 -14.22 31.57
CA ILE A 52 -7.63 -13.31 30.57
C ILE A 52 -6.09 -13.33 30.66
N LYS A 53 -5.55 -13.62 31.84
CA LYS A 53 -4.11 -13.82 32.04
C LYS A 53 -3.58 -15.05 31.31
N GLN A 54 -4.29 -16.17 31.33
CA GLN A 54 -3.85 -17.38 30.63
C GLN A 54 -3.95 -17.22 29.11
N ASN A 55 -5.02 -16.61 28.60
CA ASN A 55 -5.11 -16.31 27.16
C ASN A 55 -4.03 -15.33 26.70
N LEU A 56 -3.66 -14.35 27.54
CA LEU A 56 -2.56 -13.43 27.26
C LEU A 56 -1.19 -14.13 27.32
N ILE A 57 -1.00 -15.01 28.30
CA ILE A 57 0.23 -15.81 28.43
C ILE A 57 0.36 -16.76 27.24
N ASP A 58 -0.70 -17.45 26.86
CA ASP A 58 -0.71 -18.34 25.70
C ASP A 58 -0.45 -17.57 24.41
N TRP A 59 -1.06 -16.38 24.22
CA TRP A 59 -0.76 -15.50 23.08
C TRP A 59 0.70 -15.01 23.07
N LEU A 60 1.26 -14.67 24.24
CA LEU A 60 2.67 -14.29 24.35
C LEU A 60 3.62 -15.46 24.05
N LEU A 61 3.26 -16.67 24.50
CA LEU A 61 4.10 -17.85 24.36
C LEU A 61 3.95 -18.55 22.99
N ASP A 62 2.84 -18.35 22.28
CA ASP A 62 2.64 -18.82 20.90
C ASP A 62 3.71 -18.24 19.94
N SER A 63 4.16 -17.00 20.20
CA SER A 63 5.27 -16.38 19.48
C SER A 63 6.64 -17.01 19.75
N ILE A 64 6.73 -17.99 20.65
CA ILE A 64 7.96 -18.67 21.09
C ILE A 64 7.98 -20.15 20.64
N ASP A 65 6.96 -20.64 19.94
CA ASP A 65 6.99 -22.02 19.42
C ASP A 65 8.12 -22.17 18.37
N PRO A 66 9.16 -23.00 18.62
CA PRO A 66 10.25 -23.24 17.68
C PRO A 66 9.81 -23.93 16.38
N HIS A 67 8.55 -24.36 16.27
CA HIS A 67 7.93 -24.93 15.07
C HIS A 67 6.95 -23.98 14.37
N HIS A 68 6.77 -22.75 14.86
CA HIS A 68 5.97 -21.75 14.18
C HIS A 68 6.74 -21.22 12.96
N GLU A 69 6.38 -21.69 11.77
CA GLU A 69 6.84 -21.08 10.52
C GLU A 69 6.16 -19.73 10.37
N THR A 70 6.85 -18.65 10.75
CA THR A 70 6.37 -17.28 10.48
C THR A 70 6.60 -16.93 9.02
N GLU A 71 5.52 -16.67 8.29
CA GLU A 71 5.59 -16.01 6.99
C GLU A 71 5.91 -14.52 7.22
N PHE A 72 7.09 -14.10 6.77
CA PHE A 72 7.46 -12.68 6.79
C PHE A 72 6.84 -11.94 5.61
N GLU A 73 6.59 -10.65 5.81
CA GLU A 73 6.08 -9.79 4.74
C GLU A 73 7.01 -9.76 3.52
N GLY A 74 6.40 -9.72 2.34
CA GLY A 74 7.11 -9.44 1.10
C GLY A 74 7.48 -7.96 0.98
N TYR A 75 8.61 -7.65 0.36
CA TYR A 75 9.07 -6.26 0.16
C TYR A 75 8.17 -5.44 -0.77
N ASP A 76 7.44 -6.09 -1.67
CA ASP A 76 6.67 -5.46 -2.74
C ASP A 76 5.17 -5.38 -2.44
N GLY A 77 4.74 -5.77 -1.24
CA GLY A 77 3.35 -5.73 -0.78
C GLY A 77 2.43 -6.78 -1.42
N TRP A 78 2.96 -7.68 -2.26
CA TRP A 78 2.20 -8.78 -2.84
C TRP A 78 1.83 -9.82 -1.78
N TYR A 79 0.71 -10.51 -2.01
CA TYR A 79 0.21 -11.60 -1.17
C TYR A 79 -0.16 -11.21 0.28
N ASN A 80 -0.24 -9.91 0.59
CA ASN A 80 -0.75 -9.46 1.89
C ASN A 80 -2.24 -9.83 2.07
N ASN A 81 -3.03 -9.73 1.00
CA ASN A 81 -4.41 -10.22 0.98
C ASN A 81 -4.50 -11.61 0.35
N PRO A 82 -5.08 -12.62 1.04
CA PRO A 82 -5.10 -14.01 0.57
C PRO A 82 -6.00 -14.24 -0.65
N SER A 83 -7.05 -13.43 -0.82
CA SER A 83 -8.01 -13.56 -1.94
C SER A 83 -7.63 -12.70 -3.14
N HIS A 84 -6.94 -11.59 -2.89
CA HIS A 84 -6.53 -10.61 -3.91
C HIS A 84 -5.07 -10.21 -3.70
N PRO A 85 -4.11 -11.04 -4.13
CA PRO A 85 -2.68 -10.83 -3.89
C PRO A 85 -2.13 -9.49 -4.39
N GLU A 86 -2.79 -8.86 -5.35
CA GLU A 86 -2.42 -7.59 -5.95
C GLU A 86 -2.83 -6.37 -5.12
N LEU A 87 -3.69 -6.53 -4.11
CA LEU A 87 -4.15 -5.41 -3.29
C LEU A 87 -3.03 -4.93 -2.38
N GLY A 88 -2.61 -3.69 -2.61
CA GLY A 88 -1.54 -3.06 -1.85
C GLY A 88 -0.13 -3.47 -2.30
N SER A 89 0.01 -4.04 -3.50
CA SER A 89 1.33 -4.17 -4.09
C SER A 89 1.90 -2.81 -4.49
N ALA A 90 3.23 -2.71 -4.52
CA ALA A 90 3.93 -1.62 -5.20
C ALA A 90 3.51 -1.55 -6.68
N ASP A 91 3.57 -0.34 -7.26
CA ASP A 91 3.04 0.00 -8.59
C ASP A 91 1.52 -0.27 -8.78
N GLY A 92 0.78 -0.48 -7.69
CA GLY A 92 -0.67 -0.65 -7.68
C GLY A 92 -1.45 0.64 -7.99
N HIS A 93 -2.76 0.54 -8.26
CA HIS A 93 -3.61 1.71 -8.50
C HIS A 93 -3.91 2.48 -7.22
N LEU A 94 -3.87 3.82 -7.28
CA LEU A 94 -4.45 4.64 -6.22
C LEU A 94 -5.97 4.45 -6.15
N ILE A 95 -6.47 4.31 -4.93
CA ILE A 95 -7.90 4.14 -4.65
C ILE A 95 -8.63 5.44 -4.99
N ARG A 96 -9.82 5.30 -5.59
CA ARG A 96 -10.72 6.40 -5.88
C ARG A 96 -11.97 6.33 -5.02
N LEU A 97 -12.15 7.34 -4.17
CA LEU A 97 -13.40 7.52 -3.43
C LEU A 97 -14.53 8.03 -4.33
N PHE A 98 -14.17 8.78 -5.38
CA PHE A 98 -15.09 9.34 -6.37
C PHE A 98 -14.62 9.06 -7.80
N PRO A 99 -15.54 9.04 -8.79
CA PRO A 99 -15.16 8.92 -10.20
C PRO A 99 -14.16 10.00 -10.64
N ALA A 100 -13.30 9.68 -11.60
CA ALA A 100 -12.36 10.67 -12.14
C ALA A 100 -13.08 11.78 -12.92
N GLN A 101 -12.63 13.00 -12.70
CA GLN A 101 -13.16 14.18 -13.38
C GLN A 101 -12.11 14.77 -14.35
N TYR A 102 -12.01 14.17 -15.53
CA TYR A 102 -11.23 14.69 -16.66
C TYR A 102 -12.13 15.49 -17.60
N SER A 103 -11.56 16.45 -18.33
CA SER A 103 -12.34 17.31 -19.25
C SER A 103 -12.92 16.54 -20.44
N ASP A 104 -12.24 15.46 -20.85
CA ASP A 104 -12.67 14.52 -21.90
C ASP A 104 -13.27 13.23 -21.31
N GLY A 105 -13.43 13.15 -19.99
CA GLY A 105 -13.84 11.95 -19.28
C GLY A 105 -12.80 10.83 -19.24
N SER A 106 -11.60 10.99 -19.82
CA SER A 106 -10.61 9.92 -19.90
C SER A 106 -9.25 10.27 -19.29
N TYR A 107 -8.54 11.27 -19.81
CA TYR A 107 -7.18 11.58 -19.33
C TYR A 107 -6.79 13.05 -19.37
N ARG A 108 -7.51 13.92 -20.09
CA ARG A 108 -7.16 15.35 -20.17
C ARG A 108 -7.47 16.05 -18.85
N PRO A 109 -6.48 16.66 -18.17
CA PRO A 109 -6.73 17.38 -16.92
C PRO A 109 -7.87 18.38 -17.08
N ASN A 110 -8.73 18.45 -16.07
CA ASN A 110 -9.76 19.47 -15.99
C ASN A 110 -9.18 20.73 -15.31
N GLY A 111 -9.81 21.88 -15.48
CA GLY A 111 -9.46 23.10 -14.78
C GLY A 111 -8.96 24.25 -15.64
N GLN A 112 -9.14 24.19 -16.97
CA GLN A 112 -8.89 25.36 -17.83
C GLN A 112 -9.79 26.55 -17.45
N ASP A 113 -11.01 26.28 -16.99
CA ASP A 113 -11.95 27.29 -16.51
C ASP A 113 -11.79 27.61 -15.00
N ARG A 114 -10.80 27.00 -14.33
CA ARG A 114 -10.55 27.21 -12.89
C ARG A 114 -9.52 28.33 -12.69
N PRO A 115 -9.52 29.02 -11.53
CA PRO A 115 -8.50 30.01 -11.23
C PRO A 115 -7.09 29.43 -11.32
N ASN A 116 -6.16 30.25 -11.77
CA ASN A 116 -4.76 29.90 -11.86
C ASN A 116 -4.20 29.45 -10.48
N PRO A 117 -3.45 28.33 -10.39
CA PRO A 117 -2.85 27.84 -9.15
C PRO A 117 -2.02 28.88 -8.38
N PHE A 118 -1.25 29.74 -9.07
CA PHE A 118 -0.52 30.84 -8.43
C PHE A 118 -1.47 31.83 -7.76
N THR A 119 -2.55 32.20 -8.44
CA THR A 119 -3.55 33.12 -7.88
C THR A 119 -4.24 32.54 -6.66
N VAL A 120 -4.49 31.23 -6.64
CA VAL A 120 -5.05 30.55 -5.46
C VAL A 120 -4.02 30.54 -4.32
N SER A 121 -2.79 30.12 -4.60
CA SER A 121 -1.70 30.08 -3.62
C SER A 121 -1.45 31.44 -2.97
N GLU A 122 -1.35 32.51 -3.77
CA GLU A 122 -1.18 33.88 -3.27
C GLU A 122 -2.35 34.35 -2.41
N LYS A 123 -3.59 33.97 -2.75
CA LYS A 123 -4.77 34.40 -2.00
C LYS A 123 -5.01 33.60 -0.72
N THR A 124 -4.57 32.34 -0.65
CA THR A 124 -4.89 31.45 0.49
C THR A 124 -3.70 31.13 1.37
N MET A 125 -2.49 31.09 0.83
CA MET A 125 -1.28 30.63 1.53
C MET A 125 -0.30 31.76 1.88
N ARG A 126 -0.50 32.96 1.33
CA ARG A 126 0.34 34.12 1.62
C ARG A 126 0.16 34.56 3.06
N GLY A 127 1.27 34.69 3.78
CA GLY A 127 1.33 35.17 5.15
C GLY A 127 2.76 35.43 5.59
N ASN A 128 2.92 36.07 6.74
CA ASN A 128 4.23 36.29 7.33
C ASN A 128 4.74 35.01 7.98
N PHE A 129 6.00 34.66 7.72
CA PHE A 129 6.63 33.52 8.35
C PHE A 129 6.93 33.80 9.83
N GLY A 130 6.67 32.83 10.70
CA GLY A 130 7.11 32.86 12.10
C GLY A 130 6.27 33.72 13.05
N GLU A 131 5.21 34.37 12.56
CA GLU A 131 4.31 35.17 13.42
C GLU A 131 3.31 34.31 14.19
N ASP A 132 2.98 33.12 13.68
CA ASP A 132 2.03 32.20 14.30
C ASP A 132 2.71 30.91 14.76
N LEU A 133 2.76 30.70 16.08
CA LEU A 133 3.05 29.39 16.66
C LEU A 133 1.89 28.44 16.40
N SER A 134 2.17 27.13 16.35
CA SER A 134 1.11 26.12 16.27
C SER A 134 0.10 26.32 17.40
N ARG A 135 -1.16 26.62 17.05
CA ARG A 135 -2.27 26.83 18.01
C ARG A 135 -2.47 25.67 18.99
N THR A 136 -2.06 24.46 18.61
CA THR A 136 -2.19 23.23 19.42
C THR A 136 -0.87 22.78 20.06
N GLY A 137 0.18 23.61 20.02
CA GLY A 137 1.48 23.28 20.62
C GLY A 137 2.25 22.12 19.96
N LYS A 138 1.94 21.78 18.69
CA LYS A 138 2.64 20.73 17.95
C LYS A 138 4.07 21.15 17.62
N THR A 139 4.99 20.21 17.72
CA THR A 139 6.41 20.41 17.41
C THR A 139 6.67 20.25 15.92
N ALA A 140 7.77 20.83 15.44
CA ALA A 140 8.25 20.59 14.08
C ALA A 140 8.56 19.10 13.83
N PHE A 141 9.03 18.38 14.87
CA PHE A 141 9.27 16.94 14.79
C PHE A 141 8.02 16.15 14.39
N LEU A 142 6.85 16.51 14.93
CA LEU A 142 5.59 15.85 14.56
C LEU A 142 5.25 16.05 13.08
N VAL A 143 5.57 17.21 12.51
CA VAL A 143 5.34 17.50 11.08
C VAL A 143 6.22 16.62 10.21
N PHE A 144 7.52 16.55 10.51
CA PHE A 144 8.45 15.69 9.76
C PHE A 144 8.17 14.20 9.95
N PHE A 145 7.77 13.77 11.15
CA PHE A 145 7.31 12.40 11.36
C PHE A 145 6.05 12.10 10.55
N GLY A 146 5.11 13.05 10.46
CA GLY A 146 3.95 12.93 9.58
C GLY A 146 4.34 12.77 8.11
N GLN A 147 5.37 13.49 7.66
CA GLN A 147 5.92 13.31 6.32
C GLN A 147 6.50 11.90 6.12
N GLN A 148 7.25 11.36 7.09
CA GLN A 148 7.74 9.97 7.02
C GLN A 148 6.60 8.97 6.88
N VAL A 149 5.50 9.15 7.62
CA VAL A 149 4.32 8.28 7.53
C VAL A 149 3.64 8.39 6.16
N VAL A 150 3.61 9.58 5.53
CA VAL A 150 3.04 9.74 4.19
C VAL A 150 3.94 9.10 3.14
N GLU A 151 5.26 9.29 3.24
CA GLU A 151 6.26 8.72 2.34
C GLU A 151 6.44 7.20 2.51
N GLU A 152 5.91 6.63 3.59
CA GLU A 152 5.82 5.18 3.80
C GLU A 152 4.68 4.56 2.99
N ILE A 153 3.53 5.25 2.87
CA ILE A 153 2.31 4.67 2.28
C ILE A 153 2.00 5.17 0.87
N LEU A 154 2.60 6.29 0.45
CA LEU A 154 2.28 6.94 -0.82
C LEU A 154 3.50 7.60 -1.45
N ASP A 155 3.83 7.15 -2.65
CA ASP A 155 4.67 7.87 -3.61
C ASP A 155 4.02 7.84 -4.98
N ALA A 156 3.64 9.02 -5.47
CA ALA A 156 3.12 9.21 -6.82
C ALA A 156 3.78 10.42 -7.49
N GLN A 157 5.01 10.77 -7.10
CA GLN A 157 5.66 12.01 -7.52
C GLN A 157 6.43 11.88 -8.83
N ARG A 158 6.83 10.66 -9.22
CA ARG A 158 7.62 10.46 -10.43
C ARG A 158 6.80 10.82 -11.67
N SER A 159 7.50 11.41 -12.63
CA SER A 159 6.92 11.72 -13.94
C SER A 159 6.65 10.45 -14.75
N GLY A 160 5.56 10.47 -15.51
CA GLY A 160 5.20 9.39 -16.44
C GLY A 160 6.00 9.43 -17.74
N CYS A 161 5.97 8.31 -18.47
CA CYS A 161 6.47 8.18 -19.83
C CYS A 161 5.31 7.85 -20.78
N PRO A 162 5.12 8.58 -21.91
CA PRO A 162 5.89 9.74 -22.36
C PRO A 162 5.72 10.96 -21.43
N PRO A 163 6.69 11.91 -21.43
CA PRO A 163 6.60 13.11 -20.60
C PRO A 163 5.43 13.99 -21.07
N GLU A 164 4.46 14.18 -20.18
CA GLU A 164 3.30 15.05 -20.43
C GLU A 164 3.41 16.31 -19.58
N TYR A 165 3.46 17.46 -20.24
CA TYR A 165 3.54 18.76 -19.57
C TYR A 165 2.14 19.35 -19.37
N PHE A 166 1.88 19.82 -18.17
CA PHE A 166 0.70 20.59 -17.82
C PHE A 166 1.15 21.89 -17.13
N ASN A 167 1.86 22.71 -17.90
CA ASN A 167 2.54 23.91 -17.40
C ASN A 167 1.55 24.90 -16.77
N ILE A 168 1.97 25.51 -15.68
CA ILE A 168 1.19 26.49 -14.95
C ILE A 168 1.62 27.89 -15.40
N PRO A 169 0.77 28.67 -16.07
CA PRO A 169 1.16 30.01 -16.51
C PRO A 169 1.42 30.91 -15.30
N ILE A 170 2.53 31.65 -15.30
CA ILE A 170 2.87 32.55 -14.20
C ILE A 170 2.17 33.90 -14.46
N PRO A 171 1.32 34.40 -13.53
CA PRO A 171 0.69 35.71 -13.68
C PRO A 171 1.71 36.83 -13.84
N GLU A 172 1.40 37.85 -14.66
CA GLU A 172 2.32 38.98 -14.91
C GLU A 172 2.73 39.74 -13.63
N THR A 173 1.84 39.76 -12.63
CA THR A 173 2.07 40.43 -11.34
C THR A 173 2.90 39.59 -10.36
N HIS A 174 3.21 38.33 -10.70
CA HIS A 174 3.91 37.42 -9.80
C HIS A 174 5.43 37.70 -9.80
N GLU A 175 6.08 37.55 -8.65
CA GLU A 175 7.52 37.82 -8.50
C GLU A 175 8.41 36.99 -9.46
N TYR A 176 7.99 35.76 -9.76
CA TYR A 176 8.67 34.89 -10.74
C TYR A 176 8.66 35.44 -12.16
N ARG A 177 7.84 36.44 -12.47
CA ARG A 177 7.94 37.12 -13.76
C ARG A 177 9.17 38.01 -13.86
N ASN A 178 9.69 38.52 -12.72
CA ASN A 178 10.90 39.34 -12.67
C ASN A 178 12.17 38.57 -13.06
N ILE A 179 12.16 37.24 -12.92
CA ILE A 179 13.26 36.36 -13.38
C ILE A 179 13.07 35.88 -14.82
N GLY A 180 12.09 36.43 -15.55
CA GLY A 180 11.82 36.09 -16.95
C GLY A 180 11.04 34.79 -17.16
N ALA A 181 10.51 34.15 -16.10
CA ALA A 181 9.75 32.92 -16.24
C ALA A 181 8.30 33.21 -16.66
N ALA A 182 7.89 32.67 -17.82
CA ALA A 182 6.52 32.81 -18.32
C ALA A 182 5.56 31.73 -17.79
N ALA A 183 6.08 30.53 -17.52
CA ALA A 183 5.31 29.41 -17.00
C ALA A 183 6.19 28.51 -16.12
N MET A 184 5.59 27.90 -15.10
CA MET A 184 6.21 26.87 -14.28
C MET A 184 6.00 25.50 -14.93
N PRO A 185 7.07 24.74 -15.24
CA PRO A 185 6.94 23.41 -15.80
C PRO A 185 6.35 22.47 -14.75
N PHE A 186 5.29 21.76 -15.13
CA PHE A 186 4.68 20.74 -14.28
C PHE A 186 4.49 19.48 -15.11
N LEU A 187 5.15 18.40 -14.68
CA LEU A 187 5.09 17.10 -15.30
C LEU A 187 3.98 16.28 -14.68
N ARG A 188 3.21 15.59 -15.53
CA ARG A 188 2.19 14.66 -15.04
C ARG A 188 2.84 13.40 -14.49
N THR A 189 2.24 12.90 -13.43
CA THR A 189 2.71 11.73 -12.70
C THR A 189 2.50 10.44 -13.48
N ARG A 190 3.24 9.40 -13.10
CA ARG A 190 3.13 8.06 -13.67
C ARG A 190 1.72 7.48 -13.47
N TYR A 191 1.28 6.68 -14.43
CA TYR A 191 -0.06 6.11 -14.48
C TYR A 191 -0.03 4.71 -15.09
N ASP A 192 -1.09 3.92 -14.90
CA ASP A 192 -1.21 2.62 -15.56
C ASP A 192 -1.52 2.81 -17.04
N VAL A 193 -0.59 2.40 -17.90
CA VAL A 193 -0.67 2.48 -19.37
C VAL A 193 -1.87 1.75 -19.97
N ARG A 194 -2.48 0.80 -19.24
CA ARG A 194 -3.71 0.10 -19.64
C ARG A 194 -4.97 0.95 -19.43
N THR A 195 -4.85 2.12 -18.80
CA THR A 195 -5.95 3.04 -18.47
C THR A 195 -5.80 4.39 -19.19
N GLY A 196 -6.88 5.17 -19.28
CA GLY A 196 -6.84 6.50 -19.89
C GLY A 196 -7.02 6.52 -21.41
N ASN A 197 -7.52 5.42 -21.98
CA ASN A 197 -7.80 5.29 -23.42
C ASN A 197 -9.29 5.50 -23.77
N SER A 198 -10.18 5.47 -22.77
CA SER A 198 -11.63 5.67 -22.98
C SER A 198 -12.30 6.27 -21.74
N PRO A 199 -13.51 6.87 -21.89
CA PRO A 199 -14.27 7.38 -20.75
C PRO A 199 -14.70 6.30 -19.74
N ASN A 200 -14.87 5.05 -20.20
CA ASN A 200 -15.22 3.92 -19.33
C ASN A 200 -14.01 3.37 -18.55
N ASN A 201 -12.79 3.68 -18.99
CA ASN A 201 -11.56 3.33 -18.30
C ASN A 201 -10.64 4.57 -18.22
N PRO A 202 -11.01 5.57 -17.39
CA PRO A 202 -10.24 6.80 -17.26
C PRO A 202 -8.87 6.50 -16.65
N ARG A 203 -7.90 7.37 -16.95
CA ARG A 203 -6.50 7.25 -16.49
C ARG A 203 -6.46 7.04 -14.98
N ARG A 204 -5.61 6.13 -14.48
CA ARG A 204 -5.38 5.89 -13.04
C ARG A 204 -3.91 6.06 -12.69
N GLN A 205 -3.64 6.93 -11.72
CA GLN A 205 -2.32 7.09 -11.13
C GLN A 205 -1.96 5.84 -10.32
N ILE A 206 -0.67 5.55 -10.28
CA ILE A 206 -0.14 4.41 -9.52
C ILE A 206 0.56 4.90 -8.26
N ASN A 207 0.61 4.04 -7.25
CA ASN A 207 1.49 4.19 -6.10
C ASN A 207 2.80 3.45 -6.40
N GLU A 208 3.93 4.13 -6.40
CA GLU A 208 5.23 3.51 -6.69
C GLU A 208 5.79 2.70 -5.51
N ILE A 209 5.17 2.85 -4.34
CA ILE A 209 5.47 2.11 -3.12
C ILE A 209 4.25 1.33 -2.61
N THR A 210 4.46 0.54 -1.56
CA THR A 210 3.38 -0.17 -0.87
C THR A 210 2.53 0.81 -0.06
N PRO A 211 1.20 0.61 0.07
CA PRO A 211 0.36 1.43 0.95
C PRO A 211 0.32 0.91 2.39
N TRP A 212 1.15 -0.08 2.71
CA TRP A 212 1.26 -0.68 4.04
C TRP A 212 2.26 0.10 4.89
N ILE A 213 2.15 -0.03 6.20
CA ILE A 213 3.17 0.46 7.14
C ILE A 213 4.05 -0.75 7.47
N ASP A 214 4.96 -1.08 6.56
CA ASP A 214 5.77 -2.31 6.52
C ASP A 214 7.29 -2.03 6.63
N GLY A 215 7.66 -0.77 6.88
CA GLY A 215 9.04 -0.30 6.87
C GLY A 215 9.60 -0.05 5.47
N GLY A 216 8.77 0.08 4.43
CA GLY A 216 9.18 0.31 3.04
C GLY A 216 10.14 1.48 2.86
N LEU A 217 10.00 2.56 3.62
CA LEU A 217 10.92 3.71 3.59
C LEU A 217 12.34 3.35 4.08
N THR A 218 12.44 2.37 4.99
CA THR A 218 13.71 1.94 5.60
C THR A 218 14.34 0.77 4.83
N TYR A 219 13.53 -0.19 4.40
CA TYR A 219 13.99 -1.43 3.77
C TYR A 219 13.88 -1.42 2.25
N GLY A 220 13.06 -0.52 1.69
CA GLY A 220 12.72 -0.44 0.28
C GLY A 220 11.61 -1.39 -0.13
N THR A 221 11.02 -1.08 -1.29
CA THR A 221 9.85 -1.79 -1.85
C THR A 221 10.19 -2.93 -2.81
N SER A 222 11.47 -3.33 -2.86
CA SER A 222 11.92 -4.47 -3.65
C SER A 222 13.00 -5.23 -2.92
N LYS A 223 12.99 -6.55 -3.08
CA LYS A 223 14.03 -7.42 -2.52
C LYS A 223 15.42 -6.98 -2.96
N THR A 224 15.57 -6.58 -4.22
CA THR A 224 16.84 -6.08 -4.77
C THR A 224 17.32 -4.84 -4.00
N TRP A 225 16.43 -3.90 -3.68
CA TRP A 225 16.79 -2.72 -2.93
C TRP A 225 17.14 -3.07 -1.47
N ALA A 226 16.32 -3.89 -0.82
CA ALA A 226 16.58 -4.35 0.54
C ALA A 226 17.93 -5.07 0.66
N ASP A 227 18.26 -5.92 -0.32
CA ASP A 227 19.55 -6.60 -0.39
C ASP A 227 20.69 -5.58 -0.57
N THR A 228 20.53 -4.54 -1.40
CA THR A 228 21.57 -3.48 -1.54
C THR A 228 21.79 -2.67 -0.27
N LEU A 229 20.77 -2.48 0.57
CA LEU A 229 20.89 -1.74 1.83
C LEU A 229 21.56 -2.58 2.94
N ARG A 230 21.59 -3.91 2.80
CA ARG A 230 22.11 -4.82 3.83
C ARG A 230 23.61 -5.06 3.67
N ALA A 231 24.32 -5.12 4.81
CA ALA A 231 25.74 -5.44 4.83
C ALA A 231 26.06 -6.93 4.61
N PHE A 232 25.08 -7.82 4.87
CA PHE A 232 25.21 -9.29 4.84
C PHE A 232 26.35 -9.90 5.68
N ALA A 233 27.07 -9.11 6.48
CA ALA A 233 27.97 -9.59 7.51
C ALA A 233 27.15 -9.94 8.75
N ALA A 234 27.19 -11.22 9.17
CA ALA A 234 26.59 -11.79 10.38
C ALA A 234 25.62 -10.87 11.15
N ALA A 235 24.32 -10.98 10.82
CA ALA A 235 23.16 -10.42 11.56
C ALA A 235 23.30 -8.99 12.11
N SER A 236 24.08 -8.12 11.47
CA SER A 236 24.18 -6.71 11.85
C SER A 236 23.98 -5.83 10.63
N TRP A 237 23.15 -4.80 10.79
CA TRP A 237 23.10 -3.66 9.89
C TRP A 237 24.52 -3.14 9.61
N PRO A 238 24.82 -2.59 8.42
CA PRO A 238 26.12 -2.00 8.13
C PRO A 238 26.52 -1.01 9.23
N ARG A 239 27.36 -1.46 10.16
CA ARG A 239 27.90 -0.62 11.22
C ARG A 239 29.00 0.21 10.58
N ARG A 240 28.75 1.48 10.31
CA ARG A 240 29.80 2.40 9.88
C ARG A 240 30.84 2.54 10.97
N THR A 241 32.09 2.23 10.65
CA THR A 241 33.21 3.08 11.06
C THR A 241 33.02 4.45 10.41
N ALA A 242 33.34 5.54 11.12
CA ALA A 242 32.94 6.93 10.83
C ALA A 242 33.13 7.46 9.38
N ALA A 243 33.87 6.77 8.51
CA ALA A 243 34.32 7.26 7.21
C ALA A 243 33.43 7.03 5.97
N SER A 244 32.30 6.30 6.02
CA SER A 244 31.51 6.02 4.79
C SER A 244 30.03 6.36 4.92
N SER A 245 29.58 7.52 4.45
CA SER A 245 28.15 7.87 4.31
C SER A 245 27.31 6.69 3.78
N PRO A 246 26.11 6.40 4.34
CA PRO A 246 25.21 5.37 3.80
C PRO A 246 24.69 5.76 2.40
N TRP A 247 24.80 7.04 2.04
CA TRP A 247 24.42 7.58 0.74
C TRP A 247 25.54 7.39 -0.26
N ARG A 248 25.64 6.18 -0.82
CA ARG A 248 26.05 6.06 -2.22
C ARG A 248 24.77 6.12 -3.05
N THR A 249 24.64 7.13 -3.90
CA THR A 249 23.50 7.26 -4.81
C THR A 249 23.47 6.07 -5.77
N ALA A 250 22.31 5.70 -6.32
CA ALA A 250 22.20 4.60 -7.29
C ALA A 250 23.15 4.73 -8.51
N SER A 251 23.70 5.93 -8.75
CA SER A 251 24.77 6.21 -9.72
C SER A 251 26.14 5.60 -9.39
N ASP A 252 26.37 5.15 -8.15
CA ASP A 252 27.62 4.55 -7.69
C ASP A 252 27.68 3.03 -7.85
N TYR A 253 26.59 2.41 -8.32
CA TYR A 253 26.60 1.01 -8.73
C TYR A 253 27.02 0.94 -10.21
N PRO A 254 28.26 0.51 -10.52
CA PRO A 254 28.62 0.26 -11.90
C PRO A 254 27.76 -0.89 -12.42
N TRP A 255 27.04 -0.66 -13.52
CA TRP A 255 26.63 -1.73 -14.43
C TRP A 255 27.78 -2.74 -14.58
N PRO A 256 27.50 -4.05 -14.64
CA PRO A 256 28.53 -5.07 -14.45
C PRO A 256 29.56 -4.97 -15.56
N THR A 257 30.65 -4.25 -15.30
CA THR A 257 31.83 -4.28 -16.16
C THR A 257 32.68 -5.47 -15.73
N ARG A 258 33.08 -6.27 -16.71
CA ARG A 258 33.91 -7.48 -16.56
C ARG A 258 34.97 -7.32 -15.47
N ARG A 259 34.91 -8.17 -14.44
CA ARG A 259 35.99 -8.27 -13.45
C ARG A 259 37.30 -8.69 -14.13
N ARG A 260 38.41 -8.07 -13.70
CA ARG A 260 39.77 -8.54 -14.03
C ARG A 260 40.01 -9.93 -13.41
N PRO A 261 40.77 -10.83 -14.07
CA PRO A 261 40.96 -12.19 -13.57
C PRO A 261 41.82 -12.17 -12.31
N GLY A 262 41.31 -12.69 -11.18
CA GLY A 262 42.14 -12.98 -9.99
C GLY A 262 41.53 -12.76 -8.60
N SER A 263 40.31 -12.21 -8.44
CA SER A 263 39.71 -12.04 -7.10
C SER A 263 38.79 -13.19 -6.72
N THR A 264 39.12 -13.90 -5.64
CA THR A 264 38.26 -14.87 -4.96
C THR A 264 37.23 -14.12 -4.11
N GLY A 265 36.09 -13.78 -4.71
CA GLY A 265 34.96 -13.15 -4.03
C GLY A 265 33.65 -13.44 -4.76
N TYR A 266 32.60 -13.71 -3.98
CA TYR A 266 31.27 -14.18 -4.36
C TYR A 266 30.78 -13.71 -5.74
N ASP A 267 30.33 -14.67 -6.56
CA ASP A 267 29.83 -14.48 -7.92
C ASP A 267 28.29 -14.55 -7.92
N PRO A 268 27.58 -13.42 -8.04
CA PRO A 268 26.11 -13.39 -7.99
C PRO A 268 25.47 -14.09 -9.20
N CYS A 269 26.21 -14.34 -10.28
CA CYS A 269 25.72 -15.11 -11.43
C CYS A 269 25.67 -16.63 -11.15
N ARG A 270 26.30 -17.12 -10.09
CA ARG A 270 26.29 -18.55 -9.71
C ARG A 270 25.14 -18.90 -8.75
N ALA A 271 24.50 -17.90 -8.13
CA ALA A 271 23.38 -18.11 -7.22
C ALA A 271 22.04 -18.30 -7.96
N SER A 272 21.94 -17.90 -9.23
CA SER A 272 20.73 -18.05 -10.05
C SER A 272 20.64 -19.37 -10.83
N SER A 273 21.69 -20.20 -10.82
CA SER A 273 21.68 -21.51 -11.50
C SER A 273 21.00 -22.65 -10.71
N GLY A 274 20.45 -22.37 -9.53
CA GLY A 274 19.79 -23.38 -8.68
C GLY A 274 18.29 -23.56 -8.90
N TRP A 275 17.61 -22.64 -9.59
CA TRP A 275 16.14 -22.64 -9.72
C TRP A 275 15.65 -22.35 -11.14
N ALA A 276 16.37 -22.85 -12.14
CA ALA A 276 15.94 -22.81 -13.53
C ALA A 276 15.75 -24.21 -14.10
N THR A 277 14.67 -24.90 -13.70
CA THR A 277 14.09 -25.97 -14.52
C THR A 277 12.85 -25.46 -15.22
N ARG A 278 13.01 -25.30 -16.54
CA ARG A 278 12.01 -25.24 -17.63
C ARG A 278 11.11 -24.00 -17.68
N GLY A 279 11.43 -23.12 -18.63
CA GLY A 279 10.38 -22.34 -19.28
C GLY A 279 10.71 -20.93 -19.76
N ALA A 280 11.92 -20.61 -20.24
CA ALA A 280 12.09 -19.56 -21.26
C ALA A 280 13.52 -19.56 -21.80
N MET A 281 13.62 -19.41 -23.12
CA MET A 281 14.84 -19.45 -23.91
C MET A 281 15.73 -18.20 -23.72
N ARG A 282 17.04 -18.48 -23.63
CA ARG A 282 18.18 -17.67 -24.09
C ARG A 282 18.44 -16.31 -23.42
N THR A 283 19.39 -16.32 -22.51
CA THR A 283 20.50 -15.35 -22.46
C THR A 283 21.75 -16.04 -23.09
N PRO A 284 22.89 -15.38 -23.43
CA PRO A 284 23.34 -14.13 -22.84
C PRO A 284 24.06 -13.13 -23.77
N SER A 285 24.09 -11.88 -23.36
CA SER A 285 25.22 -11.00 -23.60
C SER A 285 25.43 -10.24 -22.30
N CYS A 286 26.64 -10.39 -21.74
CA CYS A 286 27.03 -9.97 -20.39
C CYS A 286 26.69 -8.51 -20.09
#